data_AF-A0A9D6HUY3-F1
#
_entry.id   AF-A0A9D6HUY3-F1
#
_cell.length_a   1.000
_cell.length_b   1.000
_cell.length_c   1.000
_cell.angle_alpha   90.00
_cell.angle_beta   90.00
_cell.angle_gamma   90.00
#
_symmetry.space_group_name_H-M   'P 1'
#
loop_
_entity.id
_entity.type
_entity.pdbx_description
1 polymer ?
#
loop_
_entity_poly.entity_id
_entity_poly.type
_entity_poly.pdbx_seq_one_letter_code
_entity_poly.pdbx_strand_id
1 'polypeptide(L)'
;MNRSNTLVRGLPEGCLWVSQVTDIIKWTLERNISDAVVAGEISNLTVSTLGHHYFTLRDEGSQLRAVMFKGNALGLHFTPRNGMQVAAWGRITVYEKQGNYQLQVSALRPLGRGDLFERFQQLKEKLEKEGLFDKARKRQIPFFPRRVGIITSPYGAAVRDMCSIARRRNAAVSLVFVPAQVQGDEAPLSLIRALERAQALSLDILI
;
A
#
# COMPACT_ATOMS: atom_id res chain seq x y z
N MET A 1 36.15 11.48 -24.59
CA MET A 1 37.31 11.47 -23.65
C MET A 1 37.48 10.03 -23.16
N ASN A 2 38.65 9.46 -23.44
CA ASN A 2 39.02 8.04 -23.48
C ASN A 2 38.71 7.21 -22.22
N ARG A 3 38.23 5.97 -22.40
CA ARG A 3 38.47 4.85 -21.46
C ARG A 3 38.76 3.56 -22.25
N SER A 4 40.06 3.33 -22.43
CA SER A 4 40.76 2.06 -22.65
C SER A 4 39.97 0.90 -23.27
N ASN A 5 39.82 0.94 -24.59
CA ASN A 5 39.46 -0.24 -25.39
C ASN A 5 40.77 -0.93 -25.82
N THR A 6 41.40 -1.63 -24.89
CA THR A 6 42.68 -2.31 -25.13
C THR A 6 42.44 -3.53 -26.03
N LEU A 7 42.71 -3.37 -27.32
CA LEU A 7 43.18 -4.37 -28.30
C LEU A 7 42.63 -5.82 -28.13
N VAL A 8 41.35 -6.04 -28.40
CA VAL A 8 40.87 -7.38 -28.77
C VAL A 8 40.96 -7.52 -30.29
N ARG A 9 41.97 -8.25 -30.79
CA ARG A 9 42.05 -8.63 -32.21
C ARG A 9 41.11 -9.82 -32.47
N GLY A 10 40.33 -9.77 -33.55
CA GLY A 10 39.45 -10.87 -33.98
C GLY A 10 37.96 -10.70 -33.65
N LEU A 11 37.49 -9.48 -33.38
CA LEU A 11 36.06 -9.21 -33.22
C LEU A 11 35.30 -9.45 -34.55
N PRO A 12 34.15 -10.15 -34.54
CA PRO A 12 33.32 -10.33 -35.72
C PRO A 12 32.90 -8.99 -36.34
N GLU A 13 32.83 -8.91 -37.67
CA GLU A 13 32.32 -7.72 -38.34
C GLU A 13 30.90 -7.39 -37.87
N GLY A 14 30.65 -6.12 -37.55
CA GLY A 14 29.34 -5.64 -37.07
C GLY A 14 29.05 -5.84 -35.58
N CYS A 15 30.00 -6.38 -34.79
CA CYS A 15 29.78 -6.51 -33.34
C CYS A 15 29.87 -5.16 -32.61
N LEU A 16 29.12 -5.03 -31.51
CA LEU A 16 29.16 -3.87 -30.62
C LEU A 16 29.79 -4.23 -29.28
N TRP A 17 30.58 -3.31 -28.74
CA TRP A 17 31.04 -3.37 -27.36
C TRP A 17 29.86 -3.20 -26.39
N VAL A 18 29.95 -3.81 -25.21
CA VAL A 18 28.91 -3.72 -24.17
C VAL A 18 28.58 -2.27 -23.82
N SER A 19 29.58 -1.38 -23.79
CA SER A 19 29.38 0.06 -23.60
C SER A 19 28.57 0.69 -24.74
N GLN A 20 28.85 0.32 -25.99
CA GLN A 20 28.11 0.84 -27.15
C GLN A 20 26.64 0.41 -27.12
N VAL A 21 26.37 -0.86 -26.77
CA VAL A 21 24.98 -1.33 -26.58
C VAL A 21 24.27 -0.51 -25.50
N THR A 22 24.95 -0.28 -24.38
CA THR A 22 24.40 0.51 -23.26
C THR A 22 24.14 1.96 -23.66
N ASP A 23 25.05 2.58 -24.42
CA ASP A 23 24.91 3.95 -24.92
C ASP A 23 23.74 4.06 -25.90
N ILE A 24 23.54 3.08 -26.78
CA ILE A 24 22.40 3.03 -27.72
C ILE A 24 21.08 2.92 -26.94
N ILE A 25 21.01 2.03 -25.95
CA ILE A 25 19.81 1.88 -25.10
C ILE A 25 19.52 3.17 -24.35
N LYS A 26 20.54 3.79 -23.75
CA LYS A 26 20.42 5.07 -23.05
C LYS A 26 19.87 6.16 -23.97
N TRP A 27 20.48 6.35 -25.13
CA TRP A 27 20.05 7.34 -26.11
C TRP A 27 18.61 7.11 -26.57
N THR A 28 18.26 5.84 -26.81
CA THR A 28 16.91 5.47 -27.23
C THR A 28 15.89 5.78 -26.14
N LEU A 29 16.18 5.39 -24.88
CA LEU A 29 15.30 5.68 -23.75
C LEU A 29 15.14 7.18 -23.51
N GLU A 30 16.24 7.91 -23.40
CA GLU A 30 16.23 9.34 -23.08
C GLU A 30 15.58 10.22 -24.16
N ARG A 31 15.56 9.75 -25.41
CA ARG A 31 14.91 10.44 -26.52
C ARG A 31 13.40 10.15 -26.60
N ASN A 32 12.97 8.95 -26.25
CA ASN A 32 11.58 8.53 -26.37
C ASN A 32 10.77 8.70 -25.08
N ILE A 33 11.44 8.73 -23.93
CA ILE A 33 10.82 8.93 -22.62
C ILE A 33 11.40 10.21 -22.01
N SER A 34 10.58 11.26 -22.01
CA SER A 34 10.88 12.56 -21.41
C SER A 34 10.78 12.49 -19.87
N ASP A 35 10.69 13.66 -19.22
CA ASP A 35 10.29 13.73 -17.82
C ASP A 35 8.98 12.99 -17.59
N ALA A 36 8.95 12.18 -16.54
CA ALA A 36 7.87 11.27 -16.20
C ALA A 36 7.45 11.45 -14.73
N VAL A 37 6.20 11.11 -14.46
CA VAL A 37 5.66 10.98 -13.11
C VAL A 37 5.34 9.51 -12.89
N VAL A 38 6.08 8.89 -11.96
CA VAL A 38 5.94 7.46 -11.67
C VAL A 38 5.30 7.30 -10.29
N ALA A 39 4.17 6.63 -10.24
CA ALA A 39 3.52 6.24 -8.99
C ALA A 39 4.01 4.86 -8.55
N GLY A 40 4.18 4.65 -7.24
CA GLY A 40 4.49 3.34 -6.69
C GLY A 40 4.84 3.40 -5.22
N GLU A 41 5.06 2.23 -4.64
CA GLU A 41 5.47 2.08 -3.26
C GLU A 41 7.01 2.15 -3.15
N ILE A 42 7.51 2.93 -2.19
CA ILE A 42 8.93 2.94 -1.85
C ILE A 42 9.31 1.62 -1.18
N SER A 43 10.35 0.99 -1.70
CA SER A 43 11.04 -0.16 -1.09
C SER A 43 12.56 0.02 -1.17
N ASN A 44 13.30 -0.74 -0.37
CA ASN A 44 14.77 -0.74 -0.35
C ASN A 44 15.42 0.66 -0.19
N LEU A 45 14.76 1.58 0.53
CA LEU A 45 15.26 2.93 0.76
C LEU A 45 16.58 2.90 1.54
N THR A 46 17.61 3.51 0.97
CA THR A 46 18.94 3.71 1.57
C THR A 46 19.38 5.16 1.36
N VAL A 47 19.93 5.78 2.40
CA VAL A 47 20.50 7.13 2.33
C VAL A 47 22.03 7.03 2.39
N SER A 48 22.69 7.53 1.36
CA SER A 48 24.16 7.58 1.32
C SER A 48 24.73 8.58 2.33
N THR A 49 26.02 8.47 2.63
CA THR A 49 26.75 9.45 3.46
C THR A 49 26.70 10.87 2.91
N LEU A 50 26.57 11.03 1.58
CA LEU A 50 26.40 12.31 0.91
C LEU A 50 24.94 12.81 0.88
N GLY A 51 24.01 12.09 1.52
CA GLY A 51 22.60 12.49 1.62
C GLY A 51 21.75 12.19 0.37
N HIS A 52 22.29 11.48 -0.62
CA HIS A 52 21.48 10.96 -1.75
C HIS A 52 20.61 9.81 -1.28
N HIS A 53 19.36 9.79 -1.73
CA HIS A 53 18.40 8.74 -1.44
C HIS A 53 18.34 7.78 -2.63
N TYR A 54 18.52 6.50 -2.37
CA TYR A 54 18.36 5.43 -3.34
C TYR A 54 17.20 4.56 -2.88
N PHE A 55 16.25 4.29 -3.76
CA PHE A 55 15.10 3.45 -3.44
C PHE A 55 14.57 2.77 -4.70
N THR A 56 13.64 1.85 -4.52
CA THR A 56 12.92 1.18 -5.60
C THR A 56 11.45 1.57 -5.50
N LEU A 57 10.87 2.05 -6.60
CA LEU A 57 9.43 2.18 -6.76
C LEU A 57 8.88 0.86 -7.28
N ARG A 58 7.84 0.33 -6.64
CA ARG A 58 7.21 -0.93 -7.04
C ARG A 58 5.69 -0.79 -7.15
N ASP A 59 5.12 -1.55 -8.06
CA ASP A 59 3.69 -1.85 -8.15
C ASP A 59 3.50 -3.39 -8.19
N GLU A 60 2.31 -3.86 -8.58
CA GLU A 60 2.01 -5.30 -8.64
C GLU A 60 2.75 -6.05 -9.75
N GLY A 61 3.15 -5.35 -10.83
CA GLY A 61 3.70 -5.97 -12.04
C GLY A 61 5.18 -5.70 -12.27
N SER A 62 5.76 -4.69 -11.62
CA SER A 62 7.09 -4.18 -11.95
C SER A 62 7.75 -3.39 -10.83
N GLN A 63 9.05 -3.16 -11.00
CA GLN A 63 9.87 -2.33 -10.13
C GLN A 63 10.81 -1.44 -10.94
N LEU A 64 11.09 -0.26 -10.41
CA LEU A 64 11.97 0.75 -11.02
C LEU A 64 12.92 1.31 -9.97
N ARG A 65 14.23 1.24 -10.23
CA ARG A 65 15.22 1.89 -9.37
C ARG A 65 15.09 3.41 -9.50
N ALA A 66 15.22 4.10 -8.38
CA ALA A 66 15.12 5.53 -8.29
C ALA A 66 16.27 6.11 -7.46
N VAL A 67 16.78 7.26 -7.90
CA VAL A 67 17.79 8.05 -7.18
C VAL A 67 17.31 9.48 -7.03
N MET A 68 17.37 10.00 -5.82
CA MET A 68 17.10 11.40 -5.50
C MET A 68 18.37 12.02 -4.92
N PHE A 69 18.96 12.96 -5.65
CA PHE A 69 20.16 13.65 -5.21
C PHE A 69 19.86 14.57 -4.02
N LYS A 70 20.90 14.85 -3.22
CA LYS A 70 20.79 15.58 -1.95
C LYS A 70 20.06 16.91 -2.11
N GLY A 71 20.36 17.68 -3.17
CA GLY A 71 19.72 18.97 -3.43
C GLY A 71 18.20 18.87 -3.51
N ASN A 72 17.68 17.86 -4.21
CA ASN A 72 16.25 17.62 -4.31
C ASN A 72 15.68 17.07 -2.99
N ALA A 73 16.41 16.14 -2.35
CA ALA A 73 15.98 15.53 -1.09
C ALA A 73 15.82 16.55 0.05
N LEU A 74 16.66 17.60 0.09
CA LEU A 74 16.56 18.69 1.06
C LEU A 74 15.27 19.51 0.93
N GLY A 75 14.66 19.53 -0.26
CA GLY A 75 13.40 20.23 -0.52
C GLY A 75 12.15 19.47 -0.07
N LEU A 76 12.29 18.25 0.47
CA LEU A 76 11.15 17.45 0.90
C LEU A 76 10.58 17.96 2.23
N HIS A 77 9.27 18.21 2.24
CA HIS A 77 8.52 18.53 3.47
C HIS A 77 8.13 17.28 4.29
N PHE A 78 8.66 16.11 3.92
CA PHE A 78 8.42 14.85 4.62
C PHE A 78 9.65 13.95 4.50
N THR A 79 9.74 12.95 5.38
CA THR A 79 10.81 11.94 5.33
C THR A 79 10.31 10.69 4.58
N PRO A 80 10.90 10.33 3.43
CA PRO A 80 10.56 9.09 2.71
C PRO A 80 10.84 7.85 3.57
N ARG A 81 10.00 6.82 3.46
CA ARG A 81 10.15 5.54 4.18
C ARG A 81 9.69 4.38 3.31
N ASN A 82 10.21 3.19 3.57
CA ASN A 82 9.70 1.96 2.95
C ASN A 82 8.19 1.77 3.27
N GLY A 83 7.43 1.27 2.30
CA GLY A 83 5.98 1.10 2.39
C GLY A 83 5.17 2.34 2.05
N MET A 84 5.80 3.49 1.79
CA MET A 84 5.07 4.70 1.39
C MET A 84 4.71 4.66 -0.08
N GLN A 85 3.42 4.83 -0.38
CA GLN A 85 2.96 5.15 -1.73
C GLN A 85 3.34 6.60 -2.06
N VAL A 86 3.94 6.79 -3.24
CA VAL A 86 4.45 8.10 -3.67
C VAL A 86 4.26 8.29 -5.17
N ALA A 87 4.20 9.55 -5.59
CA ALA A 87 4.41 9.98 -6.96
C ALA A 87 5.80 10.61 -7.03
N ALA A 88 6.62 10.15 -7.97
CA ALA A 88 7.98 10.61 -8.19
C ALA A 88 8.08 11.26 -9.56
N TRP A 89 8.41 12.55 -9.58
CA TRP A 89 8.72 13.30 -10.80
C TRP A 89 10.20 13.14 -11.07
N GLY A 90 10.57 12.92 -12.33
CA GLY A 90 11.97 12.79 -12.70
C GLY A 90 12.18 12.37 -14.13
N ARG A 91 13.45 12.16 -14.48
CA ARG A 91 13.86 11.73 -15.81
C ARG A 91 14.24 10.25 -15.81
N ILE A 92 13.75 9.48 -16.78
CA ILE A 92 14.20 8.11 -17.01
C ILE A 92 15.55 8.13 -17.74
N THR A 93 16.53 7.40 -17.21
CA THR A 93 17.90 7.32 -17.76
C THR A 93 18.49 5.93 -17.50
N VAL A 94 19.67 5.65 -18.05
CA VAL A 94 20.41 4.40 -17.84
C VAL A 94 21.68 4.69 -17.03
N TYR A 95 21.88 3.92 -15.96
CA TYR A 95 23.12 3.92 -15.20
C TYR A 95 24.20 3.14 -15.96
N GLU A 96 25.00 3.86 -16.75
CA GLU A 96 25.98 3.32 -17.71
C GLU A 96 26.89 2.23 -17.14
N LYS A 97 27.32 2.35 -15.88
CA LYS A 97 28.21 1.34 -15.27
C LYS A 97 27.58 -0.05 -15.13
N GLN A 98 26.26 -0.12 -15.02
CA GLN A 98 25.54 -1.39 -14.83
C GLN A 98 24.49 -1.67 -15.92
N GLY A 99 24.27 -0.75 -16.85
CA GLY A 99 23.25 -0.88 -17.91
C GLY A 99 21.80 -0.88 -17.41
N ASN A 100 21.56 -0.58 -16.14
CA ASN A 100 20.22 -0.59 -15.55
C ASN A 100 19.51 0.74 -15.81
N TYR A 101 18.27 0.71 -16.29
CA TYR A 101 17.44 1.92 -16.34
C TYR A 101 16.97 2.30 -14.92
N GLN A 102 16.82 3.61 -14.70
CA GLN A 102 16.46 4.19 -13.42
C GLN A 102 15.74 5.53 -13.60
N LEU A 103 15.01 5.94 -12.57
CA LEU A 103 14.41 7.27 -12.45
C LEU A 103 15.33 8.19 -11.64
N GLN A 104 15.78 9.29 -12.23
CA GLN A 104 16.41 10.39 -11.51
C GLN A 104 15.34 11.34 -11.00
N VAL A 105 15.04 11.27 -9.71
CA VAL A 105 13.92 11.95 -9.06
C VAL A 105 14.27 13.42 -8.76
N SER A 106 13.45 14.32 -9.28
CA SER A 106 13.48 15.77 -9.03
C SER A 106 12.54 16.18 -7.92
N ALA A 107 11.36 15.56 -7.82
CA ALA A 107 10.40 15.80 -6.75
C ALA A 107 9.70 14.50 -6.33
N LEU A 108 9.32 14.42 -5.06
CA LEU A 108 8.62 13.29 -4.49
C LEU A 108 7.42 13.81 -3.71
N ARG A 109 6.25 13.22 -3.91
CA ARG A 109 5.05 13.53 -3.13
C ARG A 109 4.48 12.24 -2.55
N PRO A 110 4.11 12.20 -1.25
CA PRO A 110 3.38 11.08 -0.72
C PRO A 110 2.02 11.00 -1.43
N LEU A 111 1.74 9.83 -2.01
CA LEU A 111 0.39 9.42 -2.36
C LEU A 111 -0.17 8.80 -1.08
N GLY A 112 -0.72 9.65 -0.23
CA GLY A 112 -1.21 9.21 1.05
C GLY A 112 -2.50 8.39 0.92
N ARG A 113 -2.83 7.75 2.03
CA ARG A 113 -4.17 7.46 2.54
C ARG A 113 -5.22 8.58 2.34
N GLY A 114 -4.87 9.74 1.77
CA GLY A 114 -5.77 10.86 1.46
C GLY A 114 -7.01 10.39 0.72
N ASP A 115 -6.90 9.65 -0.38
CA ASP A 115 -8.10 9.21 -1.10
C ASP A 115 -8.98 8.27 -0.28
N LEU A 116 -8.40 7.28 0.43
CA LEU A 116 -9.18 6.35 1.24
C LEU A 116 -9.75 7.02 2.50
N PHE A 117 -8.98 7.92 3.12
CA PHE A 117 -9.36 8.68 4.30
C PHE A 117 -10.38 9.77 3.96
N GLU A 118 -10.24 10.45 2.82
CA GLU A 118 -11.21 11.39 2.27
C GLU A 118 -12.49 10.66 1.89
N ARG A 119 -12.42 9.52 1.20
CA ARG A 119 -13.60 8.66 0.94
C ARG A 119 -14.25 8.19 2.24
N PHE A 120 -13.45 7.81 3.24
CA PHE A 120 -13.95 7.43 4.56
C PHE A 120 -14.63 8.62 5.26
N GLN A 121 -14.03 9.80 5.25
CA GLN A 121 -14.58 11.01 5.86
C GLN A 121 -15.85 11.48 5.14
N GLN A 122 -15.88 11.46 3.81
CA GLN A 122 -17.07 11.74 3.00
C GLN A 122 -18.20 10.76 3.30
N LEU A 123 -17.89 9.45 3.37
CA LEU A 123 -18.86 8.43 3.72
C LEU A 123 -19.36 8.62 5.15
N LYS A 124 -18.47 8.88 6.10
CA LYS A 124 -18.81 9.12 7.50
C LYS A 124 -19.72 10.35 7.63
N GLU A 125 -19.37 11.47 7.01
CA GLU A 125 -20.20 12.69 7.01
C GLU A 125 -21.56 12.45 6.38
N LYS A 126 -21.63 11.68 5.28
CA LYS A 126 -22.90 11.28 4.67
C LYS A 126 -23.77 10.48 5.65
N LEU A 127 -23.20 9.44 6.27
CA LEU A 127 -23.92 8.59 7.24
C LEU A 127 -24.27 9.34 8.54
N GLU A 128 -23.46 10.33 8.95
CA GLU A 128 -23.77 11.26 10.05
C GLU A 128 -24.96 12.16 9.70
N LYS A 129 -25.01 12.72 8.50
CA LYS A 129 -26.15 13.52 8.01
C LYS A 129 -27.43 12.69 7.86
N GLU A 130 -27.31 11.41 7.51
CA GLU A 130 -28.43 10.46 7.53
C GLU A 130 -28.90 10.10 8.96
N GLY A 131 -28.20 10.58 9.99
CA GLY A 131 -28.55 10.37 11.39
C GLY A 131 -28.28 8.95 11.89
N LEU A 132 -27.52 8.13 11.15
CA LEU A 132 -27.27 6.73 11.50
C LEU A 132 -26.44 6.56 12.77
N PHE A 133 -25.67 7.58 13.15
CA PHE A 133 -24.86 7.59 14.37
C PHE A 133 -25.47 8.37 15.53
N ASP A 134 -26.71 8.88 15.38
CA ASP A 134 -27.36 9.67 16.41
C ASP A 134 -27.44 8.90 17.74
N LYS A 135 -27.05 9.55 18.83
CA LYS A 135 -27.11 8.98 20.18
C LYS A 135 -28.54 8.58 20.54
N ALA A 136 -29.55 9.29 20.04
CA ALA A 136 -30.96 8.96 20.27
C ALA A 136 -31.37 7.59 19.67
N ARG A 137 -30.65 7.11 18.64
CA ARG A 137 -30.89 5.78 18.05
C ARG A 137 -30.14 4.66 18.76
N LYS A 138 -29.18 4.98 19.63
CA LYS A 138 -28.40 3.96 20.33
C LYS A 138 -29.24 3.29 21.40
N ARG A 139 -29.32 1.96 21.34
CA ARG A 139 -29.96 1.15 22.37
C ARG A 139 -29.04 1.05 23.58
N GLN A 140 -29.63 1.03 24.78
CA GLN A 140 -28.89 0.83 26.01
C GLN A 140 -28.24 -0.56 25.99
N ILE A 141 -26.95 -0.62 26.32
CA ILE A 141 -26.22 -1.88 26.40
C ILE A 141 -26.57 -2.55 27.73
N PRO A 142 -27.07 -3.80 27.73
CA PRO A 142 -27.30 -4.56 28.95
C PRO A 142 -26.02 -4.69 29.78
N PHE A 143 -26.11 -4.49 31.10
CA PHE A 143 -24.96 -4.58 32.00
C PHE A 143 -24.45 -6.04 32.15
N PHE A 144 -25.36 -7.01 32.08
CA PHE A 144 -25.05 -8.45 32.15
C PHE A 144 -25.71 -9.20 30.98
N PRO A 145 -25.14 -9.14 29.76
CA PRO A 145 -25.65 -9.92 28.64
C PRO A 145 -25.44 -11.41 28.91
N ARG A 146 -26.45 -12.23 28.62
CA ARG A 146 -26.40 -13.70 28.73
C ARG A 146 -26.20 -14.36 27.38
N ARG A 147 -26.73 -13.78 26.30
CA ARG A 147 -26.58 -14.26 24.92
C ARG A 147 -26.03 -13.15 24.04
N VAL A 148 -24.79 -13.34 23.57
CA VAL A 148 -24.10 -12.40 22.69
C VAL A 148 -23.94 -13.03 21.32
N GLY A 149 -24.53 -12.42 20.30
CA GLY A 149 -24.30 -12.79 18.91
C GLY A 149 -22.99 -12.18 18.41
N ILE A 150 -22.26 -12.92 17.60
CA ILE A 150 -21.01 -12.47 16.97
C ILE A 150 -21.09 -12.77 15.48
N ILE A 151 -21.10 -11.72 14.65
CA ILE A 151 -20.95 -11.83 13.20
C ILE A 151 -19.47 -11.68 12.86
N THR A 152 -18.84 -12.76 12.39
CA THR A 152 -17.41 -12.73 12.07
C THR A 152 -17.05 -13.83 11.07
N SER A 153 -15.79 -13.86 10.64
CA SER A 153 -15.31 -14.93 9.77
C SER A 153 -15.17 -16.26 10.54
N PRO A 154 -15.55 -17.40 9.94
CA PRO A 154 -15.59 -18.69 10.64
C PRO A 154 -14.22 -19.20 11.12
N TYR A 155 -13.11 -18.73 10.55
CA TYR A 155 -11.76 -19.25 10.81
C TYR A 155 -10.77 -18.23 11.38
N GLY A 156 -11.25 -17.05 11.80
CA GLY A 156 -10.39 -15.95 12.26
C GLY A 156 -9.87 -16.09 13.69
N ALA A 157 -8.73 -15.46 13.98
CA ALA A 157 -8.21 -15.28 15.34
C ALA A 157 -9.22 -14.59 16.28
N ALA A 158 -10.05 -13.69 15.73
CA ALA A 158 -11.10 -12.97 16.44
C ALA A 158 -12.07 -13.89 17.19
N VAL A 159 -12.45 -15.05 16.61
CA VAL A 159 -13.33 -16.02 17.28
C VAL A 159 -12.67 -16.58 18.54
N ARG A 160 -11.39 -16.94 18.45
CA ARG A 160 -10.64 -17.50 19.58
C ARG A 160 -10.44 -16.44 20.67
N ASP A 161 -10.15 -15.21 20.27
CA ASP A 161 -9.98 -14.09 21.19
C ASP A 161 -11.29 -13.77 21.92
N MET A 162 -12.41 -13.71 21.21
CA MET A 162 -13.72 -13.47 21.82
C MET A 162 -14.12 -14.59 22.77
N CYS A 163 -13.90 -15.85 22.41
CA CYS A 163 -14.12 -16.99 23.29
C CYS A 163 -13.24 -16.93 24.55
N SER A 164 -11.96 -16.61 24.40
CA SER A 164 -11.01 -16.48 25.52
C SER A 164 -11.41 -15.35 26.46
N ILE A 165 -11.74 -14.17 25.91
CA ILE A 165 -12.16 -13.00 26.69
C ILE A 165 -13.49 -13.26 27.41
N ALA A 166 -14.48 -13.85 26.72
CA ALA A 166 -15.76 -14.16 27.32
C ALA A 166 -15.60 -15.13 28.49
N ARG A 167 -14.88 -16.25 28.30
CA ARG A 167 -14.60 -17.21 29.38
C ARG A 167 -13.89 -16.57 30.57
N ARG A 168 -12.91 -15.69 30.32
CA ARG A 168 -12.16 -15.01 31.38
C ARG A 168 -12.98 -13.97 32.14
N ARG A 169 -13.87 -13.23 31.46
CA ARG A 169 -14.65 -12.13 32.07
C ARG A 169 -15.96 -12.61 32.68
N ASN A 170 -16.67 -13.50 31.99
CA ASN A 170 -17.92 -14.07 32.46
C ASN A 170 -18.23 -15.37 31.69
N ALA A 171 -17.89 -16.51 32.28
CA ALA A 171 -18.10 -17.83 31.67
C ALA A 171 -19.57 -18.22 31.48
N ALA A 172 -20.52 -17.51 32.12
CA ALA A 172 -21.96 -17.75 31.97
C ALA A 172 -22.55 -17.14 30.68
N VAL A 173 -21.75 -16.36 29.92
CA VAL A 173 -22.19 -15.78 28.66
C VAL A 173 -22.17 -16.83 27.55
N SER A 174 -23.32 -17.01 26.88
CA SER A 174 -23.45 -17.80 25.67
C SER A 174 -23.06 -16.95 24.45
N LEU A 175 -22.05 -17.39 23.72
CA LEU A 175 -21.66 -16.80 22.44
C LEU A 175 -22.35 -17.54 21.29
N VAL A 176 -23.02 -16.80 20.43
CA VAL A 176 -23.71 -17.33 19.24
C VAL A 176 -23.01 -16.80 17.99
N PHE A 177 -22.28 -17.66 17.30
CA PHE A 177 -21.54 -17.25 16.10
C PHE A 177 -22.42 -17.33 14.85
N VAL A 178 -22.44 -16.24 14.10
CA VAL A 178 -23.12 -16.13 12.80
C VAL A 178 -22.06 -15.86 11.74
N PRO A 179 -21.58 -16.88 11.01
CA PRO A 179 -20.46 -16.73 10.10
C PRO A 179 -20.81 -15.83 8.91
N ALA A 180 -19.89 -14.92 8.58
CA ALA A 180 -19.97 -14.01 7.43
C ALA A 180 -18.58 -13.69 6.87
N GLN A 181 -18.52 -13.28 5.60
CA GLN A 181 -17.34 -12.65 5.03
C GLN A 181 -17.27 -11.20 5.52
N VAL A 182 -16.13 -10.83 6.12
CA VAL A 182 -15.91 -9.50 6.73
C VAL A 182 -14.99 -8.61 5.90
N GLN A 183 -14.48 -9.11 4.78
CA GLN A 183 -13.57 -8.41 3.87
C GLN A 183 -13.76 -8.90 2.43
N GLY A 184 -13.38 -8.06 1.45
CA GLY A 184 -13.59 -8.31 0.02
C GLY A 184 -14.95 -7.83 -0.48
N ASP A 185 -15.15 -7.90 -1.79
CA ASP A 185 -16.30 -7.29 -2.48
C ASP A 185 -17.64 -7.95 -2.09
N GLU A 186 -17.63 -9.23 -1.71
CA GLU A 186 -18.81 -9.98 -1.27
C GLU A 186 -19.19 -9.74 0.20
N ALA A 187 -18.36 -9.03 0.97
CA ALA A 187 -18.59 -8.80 2.40
C ALA A 187 -19.91 -8.09 2.72
N PRO A 188 -20.33 -7.02 2.01
CA PRO A 188 -21.57 -6.31 2.34
C PRO A 188 -22.81 -7.22 2.30
N LEU A 189 -22.99 -7.99 1.24
CA LEU A 189 -24.11 -8.93 1.10
C LEU A 189 -24.02 -10.06 2.14
N SER A 190 -22.81 -10.55 2.42
CA SER A 190 -22.59 -11.58 3.44
C SER A 190 -22.98 -11.09 4.83
N LEU A 191 -22.59 -9.86 5.19
CA LEU A 191 -22.90 -9.22 6.47
C LEU A 191 -24.40 -8.94 6.64
N ILE A 192 -25.07 -8.46 5.59
CA ILE A 192 -26.53 -8.22 5.62
C ILE A 192 -27.28 -9.53 5.91
N ARG A 193 -26.95 -10.61 5.18
CA ARG A 193 -27.56 -11.93 5.41
C ARG A 193 -27.24 -12.50 6.80
N ALA A 194 -26.06 -12.19 7.35
CA ALA A 194 -25.72 -12.54 8.72
C ALA A 194 -26.55 -11.76 9.73
N LEU A 195 -26.74 -10.46 9.50
CA LEU A 195 -27.54 -9.58 10.35
C LEU A 195 -29.01 -10.03 10.38
N GLU A 196 -29.59 -10.35 9.23
CA GLU A 196 -30.96 -10.88 9.12
C GLU A 196 -31.12 -12.19 9.90
N ARG A 197 -30.16 -13.13 9.75
CA ARG A 197 -30.14 -14.37 10.53
C ARG A 197 -30.01 -14.10 12.02
N ALA A 198 -29.17 -13.15 12.43
CA ALA A 198 -28.96 -12.79 13.82
C ALA A 198 -30.21 -12.14 14.45
N GLN A 199 -30.97 -11.35 13.70
CA GLN A 199 -32.21 -10.73 14.17
C GLN A 199 -33.31 -11.75 14.49
N ALA A 200 -33.31 -12.91 13.83
CA ALA A 200 -34.21 -14.02 14.15
C ALA A 200 -33.83 -14.75 15.46
N LEU A 201 -32.66 -14.45 16.04
CA LEU A 201 -32.19 -15.04 17.29
C LEU A 201 -32.51 -14.12 18.47
N SER A 202 -32.95 -14.71 19.59
CA SER A 202 -33.14 -13.97 20.84
C SER A 202 -31.79 -13.68 21.50
N LEU A 203 -31.16 -12.58 21.09
CA LEU A 203 -29.85 -12.11 21.56
C LEU A 203 -30.00 -10.84 22.40
N ASP A 204 -29.18 -10.70 23.43
CA ASP A 204 -29.13 -9.48 24.25
C ASP A 204 -28.29 -8.39 23.57
N ILE A 205 -27.21 -8.81 22.90
CA ILE A 205 -26.25 -7.95 22.18
C ILE A 205 -25.80 -8.67 20.92
N LEU A 206 -25.53 -7.91 19.86
CA LEU A 206 -24.89 -8.37 18.64
C LEU A 206 -23.60 -7.57 18.42
N ILE A 207 -22.50 -8.28 18.10
CA ILE A 207 -21.18 -7.72 17.79
C ILE A 207 -20.82 -8.08 16.36
#